data_AF-A0A5P8W1Z9-F1
#
_entry.id   AF-A0A5P8W1Z9-F1
#
_cell.length_a   1.000
_cell.length_b   1.000
_cell.length_c   1.000
_cell.angle_alpha   90.00
_cell.angle_beta   90.00
_cell.angle_gamma   90.00
#
_symmetry.space_group_name_H-M   'P 1'
#
loop_
_entity.id
_entity.type
_entity.pdbx_description
1 polymer ?
#
loop_
_entity_poly.entity_id
_entity_poly.type
_entity_poly.pdbx_seq_one_letter_code
_entity_poly.pdbx_strand_id
1 'polypeptide(L)'
;MVMLLAAYAGAMWMFLTSAPKVHTVMVSDLEIARQLYEGLLDLPAAEVPLHYYYNYEQTIGTTGIDPLYMSTGPSLSSKMMNNANDGLWYQLKKNTQLHVITGASLGSKNQQRHVCFDHDCLEMILMRVEVRGLKFKIRNQKPLNFLVKDYEGRVIEVAEVAN
;
A
#
# COMPACT_ATOMS: atom_id res chain seq x y z
N MET A 1 -26.07 6.62 -33.60
CA MET A 1 -26.35 6.05 -32.25
C MET A 1 -25.41 4.91 -31.88
N VAL A 2 -25.24 3.86 -32.69
CA VAL A 2 -24.37 2.72 -32.36
C VAL A 2 -22.89 3.11 -32.15
N MET A 3 -22.31 3.96 -33.01
CA MET A 3 -20.92 4.42 -32.83
C MET A 3 -20.70 5.21 -31.53
N LEU A 4 -21.68 6.01 -31.11
CA LEU A 4 -21.59 6.79 -29.87
C LEU A 4 -21.62 5.88 -28.64
N LEU A 5 -22.49 4.85 -28.66
CA LEU A 5 -22.55 3.84 -27.61
C LEU A 5 -21.24 3.03 -27.52
N ALA A 6 -20.67 2.63 -28.65
CA ALA A 6 -19.40 1.93 -28.70
C ALA A 6 -18.24 2.79 -28.16
N ALA A 7 -18.18 4.07 -28.54
CA ALA A 7 -17.18 5.00 -28.03
C ALA A 7 -17.29 5.21 -26.51
N TYR A 8 -18.52 5.37 -26.00
CA TYR A 8 -18.75 5.53 -24.56
C TYR A 8 -18.39 4.28 -23.77
N ALA A 9 -18.82 3.10 -24.25
CA ALA A 9 -18.48 1.83 -23.62
C ALA A 9 -16.95 1.61 -23.59
N GLY A 10 -16.25 1.94 -24.68
CA GLY A 10 -14.79 1.88 -24.72
C GLY A 10 -14.12 2.83 -23.72
N ALA A 11 -14.59 4.07 -23.63
CA ALA A 11 -14.08 5.04 -22.68
C ALA A 11 -14.30 4.61 -21.21
N MET A 12 -15.49 4.10 -20.89
CA MET A 12 -15.82 3.56 -19.56
C MET A 12 -14.93 2.36 -19.20
N TRP A 13 -14.71 1.44 -20.14
CA TRP A 13 -13.83 0.30 -19.91
C TRP A 13 -12.39 0.72 -19.60
N MET A 14 -11.83 1.68 -20.36
CA MET A 14 -10.49 2.20 -20.09
C MET A 14 -10.42 2.90 -18.73
N PHE A 15 -11.44 3.68 -18.37
CA PHE A 15 -11.50 4.36 -17.08
C PHE A 15 -11.48 3.35 -15.92
N LEU A 16 -12.38 2.37 -15.92
CA LEU A 16 -12.49 1.36 -14.87
C LEU A 16 -11.24 0.50 -14.73
N THR A 17 -10.60 0.14 -15.85
CA THR A 17 -9.35 -0.64 -15.84
C THR A 17 -8.13 0.17 -15.40
N SER A 18 -8.16 1.49 -15.59
CA SER A 18 -7.09 2.41 -15.18
C SER A 18 -7.19 2.87 -13.72
N ALA A 19 -8.29 2.57 -13.03
CA ALA A 19 -8.54 3.07 -11.69
C ALA A 19 -7.41 2.68 -10.72
N PRO A 20 -6.95 3.63 -9.88
CA PRO A 20 -5.93 3.34 -8.88
C PRO A 20 -6.45 2.33 -7.87
N LYS A 21 -5.65 1.30 -7.59
CA LYS A 21 -5.94 0.27 -6.59
C LYS A 21 -5.08 0.50 -5.35
N VAL A 22 -5.66 0.30 -4.18
CA VAL A 22 -4.94 0.34 -2.90
C VAL A 22 -5.18 -1.00 -2.22
N HIS A 23 -4.09 -1.69 -1.86
CA HIS A 23 -4.15 -2.89 -1.04
C HIS A 23 -3.68 -2.57 0.37
N THR A 24 -4.33 -3.16 1.37
CA THR A 24 -3.95 -2.98 2.78
C THR A 24 -3.31 -4.26 3.30
N VAL A 25 -2.13 -4.11 3.91
CA VAL A 25 -1.43 -5.16 4.63
C VAL A 25 -1.32 -4.79 6.09
N MET A 26 -1.85 -5.65 6.95
CA MET A 26 -1.70 -5.52 8.40
C MET A 26 -0.41 -6.21 8.83
N VAL A 27 0.41 -5.53 9.64
CA VAL A 27 1.69 -6.05 10.11
C VAL A 27 1.74 -6.08 11.63
N SER A 28 2.58 -6.95 12.17
CA SER A 28 2.86 -7.03 13.60
C SER A 28 3.77 -5.90 14.10
N ASP A 29 4.70 -5.45 13.27
CA ASP A 29 5.66 -4.38 13.59
C ASP A 29 5.93 -3.55 12.33
N LEU A 30 5.70 -2.22 12.41
CA LEU A 30 5.90 -1.31 11.29
C LEU A 30 7.37 -1.12 10.92
N GLU A 31 8.29 -1.16 11.89
CA GLU A 31 9.70 -0.92 11.61
C GLU A 31 10.32 -2.11 10.87
N ILE A 32 9.93 -3.32 11.24
CA ILE A 32 10.32 -4.53 10.51
C ILE A 32 9.67 -4.55 9.12
N ALA A 33 8.41 -4.13 9.02
CA ALA A 33 7.74 -4.00 7.73
C ALA A 33 8.44 -2.98 6.82
N ARG A 34 8.85 -1.83 7.36
CA ARG A 34 9.61 -0.80 6.63
C ARG A 34 10.91 -1.37 6.07
N GLN A 35 11.67 -2.11 6.89
CA GLN A 35 12.90 -2.77 6.46
C GLN A 35 12.67 -3.81 5.36
N LEU A 36 11.55 -4.53 5.40
CA LEU A 36 11.17 -5.45 4.32
C LEU A 36 10.77 -4.70 3.05
N TYR A 37 9.82 -3.78 3.12
CA TYR A 37 9.21 -3.16 1.95
C TYR A 37 10.13 -2.13 1.28
N GLU A 38 10.77 -1.24 2.04
CA GLU A 38 11.72 -0.25 1.50
C GLU A 38 13.11 -0.85 1.28
N GLY A 39 13.60 -1.65 2.23
CA GLY A 39 14.97 -2.14 2.18
C GLY A 39 15.15 -3.34 1.26
N LEU A 40 14.47 -4.43 1.58
CA LEU A 40 14.63 -5.71 0.86
C LEU A 40 13.92 -5.70 -0.49
N LEU A 41 12.67 -5.26 -0.51
CA LEU A 41 11.82 -5.24 -1.70
C LEU A 41 12.00 -3.99 -2.55
N ASP A 42 12.64 -2.94 -2.01
CA ASP A 42 12.95 -1.70 -2.73
C ASP A 42 11.70 -1.10 -3.38
N LEU A 43 10.61 -1.10 -2.61
CA LEU A 43 9.37 -0.46 -3.01
C LEU A 43 9.54 1.05 -2.85
N PRO A 44 9.23 1.84 -3.90
CA PRO A 44 9.28 3.28 -3.78
C PRO A 44 8.23 3.74 -2.77
N ALA A 45 8.66 4.55 -1.81
CA ALA A 45 7.76 5.25 -0.91
C ALA A 45 6.78 6.08 -1.74
N ALA A 46 5.50 5.92 -1.45
CA ALA A 46 4.44 6.70 -2.06
C ALA A 46 3.91 7.69 -1.03
N GLU A 47 3.55 8.89 -1.49
CA GLU A 47 2.74 9.78 -0.66
C GLU A 47 1.34 9.20 -0.53
N VAL A 48 0.75 9.36 0.66
CA VAL A 48 -0.63 8.97 0.91
C VAL A 48 -1.52 9.60 -0.18
N PRO A 49 -2.40 8.85 -0.84
CA PRO A 49 -3.36 9.39 -1.79
C PRO A 49 -4.47 10.20 -1.06
N LEU A 50 -4.10 11.13 -0.17
CA LEU A 50 -5.02 11.97 0.63
C LEU A 50 -5.87 12.89 -0.24
N HIS A 51 -5.39 13.24 -1.44
CA HIS A 51 -6.11 14.13 -2.35
C HIS A 51 -7.50 13.61 -2.74
N TYR A 52 -7.74 12.29 -2.67
CA TYR A 52 -9.04 11.68 -3.04
C TYR A 52 -9.97 11.36 -1.86
N TYR A 53 -9.47 11.27 -0.63
CA TYR A 53 -10.26 10.76 0.50
C TYR A 53 -10.47 11.76 1.65
N TYR A 54 -9.56 12.72 1.87
CA TYR A 54 -9.67 13.64 3.02
C TYR A 54 -10.22 15.03 2.69
N ASN A 55 -10.45 15.33 1.39
CA ASN A 55 -11.08 16.60 0.98
C ASN A 55 -12.61 16.63 1.16
N TYR A 56 -13.21 15.68 1.90
CA TYR A 56 -14.64 15.79 2.25
C TYR A 56 -14.85 16.53 3.58
N GLU A 57 -13.90 16.46 4.52
CA GLU A 57 -14.04 17.06 5.86
C GLU A 57 -13.32 18.41 6.00
N GLN A 58 -12.38 18.75 5.12
CA GLN A 58 -11.64 20.02 5.23
C GLN A 58 -12.40 21.24 4.67
N THR A 59 -13.57 21.05 4.06
CA THR A 59 -14.41 22.15 3.53
C THR A 59 -15.65 22.44 4.39
N ILE A 60 -15.96 21.63 5.41
CA ILE A 60 -17.09 21.90 6.33
C ILE A 60 -16.65 22.65 7.61
N GLY A 61 -15.34 22.89 7.81
CA GLY A 61 -14.80 23.57 8.98
C GLY A 61 -14.33 25.02 8.80
N THR A 62 -14.25 25.55 7.58
CA THR A 62 -13.77 26.92 7.33
C THR A 62 -14.70 27.68 6.38
N THR A 63 -15.80 28.19 6.94
CA THR A 63 -16.49 29.32 6.34
C THR A 63 -15.53 30.51 6.25
N GLY A 64 -15.05 30.83 5.05
CA GLY A 64 -14.72 32.21 4.71
C GLY A 64 -13.32 32.54 4.20
N ILE A 65 -12.54 31.62 3.62
CA ILE A 65 -11.30 32.01 2.92
C ILE A 65 -11.15 31.27 1.59
N ASP A 66 -11.25 32.04 0.51
CA ASP A 66 -11.14 31.62 -0.88
C ASP A 66 -9.70 31.16 -1.19
N PRO A 67 -9.46 29.96 -1.77
CA PRO A 67 -8.11 29.40 -1.96
C PRO A 67 -7.26 30.13 -3.01
N LEU A 68 -7.83 31.14 -3.67
CA LEU A 68 -7.15 31.97 -4.66
C LEU A 68 -6.24 33.05 -4.05
N TYR A 69 -6.23 33.24 -2.72
CA TYR A 69 -5.51 34.34 -2.07
C TYR A 69 -4.27 33.96 -1.25
N MET A 70 -3.89 32.68 -1.16
CA MET A 70 -2.65 32.27 -0.49
C MET A 70 -1.50 32.03 -1.47
N SER A 71 -1.11 33.08 -2.20
CA SER A 71 0.21 33.17 -2.80
C SER A 71 1.13 34.00 -1.92
N THR A 72 2.39 33.53 -1.79
CA THR A 72 3.57 34.21 -1.22
C THR A 72 3.85 34.03 0.28
N GLY A 73 4.57 32.95 0.59
CA GLY A 73 5.39 32.81 1.80
C GLY A 73 6.26 31.56 1.70
N PRO A 74 7.59 31.62 1.92
CA PRO A 74 8.44 30.46 1.79
C PRO A 74 8.21 29.54 3.00
N SER A 75 7.41 28.48 2.84
CA SER A 75 7.27 27.46 3.88
C SER A 75 8.52 26.58 3.90
N LEU A 76 9.40 26.95 4.80
CA LEU A 76 10.44 26.14 5.41
C LEU A 76 9.95 24.68 5.63
N SER A 77 10.66 23.73 5.01
CA SER A 77 10.84 22.37 5.53
C SER A 77 9.56 21.55 5.82
N SER A 78 9.02 20.86 4.80
CA SER A 78 8.13 19.69 4.95
C SER A 78 8.89 18.45 5.46
N LYS A 79 9.70 18.63 6.51
CA LYS A 79 10.46 17.57 7.14
C LYS A 79 9.61 16.97 8.27
N MET A 80 9.16 15.75 8.04
CA MET A 80 8.60 14.83 9.04
C MET A 80 7.40 15.34 9.84
N MET A 81 6.20 15.29 9.24
CA MET A 81 5.02 14.98 10.04
C MET A 81 5.08 13.51 10.42
N ASN A 82 5.67 13.28 11.60
CA ASN A 82 5.78 11.99 12.25
C ASN A 82 4.40 11.60 12.82
N ASN A 83 3.45 11.25 11.94
CA ASN A 83 2.21 10.60 12.34
C ASN A 83 2.51 9.10 12.46
N ALA A 84 3.00 8.69 13.63
CA ALA A 84 3.29 7.28 13.95
C ALA A 84 2.06 6.35 13.90
N ASN A 85 0.87 6.89 13.56
CA ASN A 85 -0.39 6.17 13.43
C ASN A 85 -0.93 6.09 11.99
N ASP A 86 -0.31 6.71 10.98
CA ASP A 86 -0.85 6.77 9.60
C ASP A 86 -0.46 5.57 8.71
N GLY A 87 0.39 4.66 9.21
CA GLY A 87 0.92 3.55 8.41
C GLY A 87 1.94 3.99 7.35
N LEU A 88 2.47 3.03 6.60
CA LEU A 88 3.47 3.24 5.55
C LEU A 88 2.82 3.06 4.17
N TRP A 89 3.25 3.84 3.19
CA TRP A 89 2.69 3.85 1.85
C TRP A 89 3.75 3.56 0.80
N TYR A 90 3.45 2.62 -0.09
CA TYR A 90 4.38 2.17 -1.11
C TYR A 90 3.71 2.02 -2.48
N GLN A 91 4.49 2.14 -3.54
CA GLN A 91 4.00 1.88 -4.90
C GLN A 91 4.37 0.45 -5.35
N LEU A 92 3.38 -0.43 -5.58
CA LEU A 92 3.62 -1.78 -6.10
C LEU A 92 3.82 -1.80 -7.62
N LYS A 93 2.93 -1.10 -8.33
CA LYS A 93 2.87 -0.95 -9.79
C LYS A 93 2.37 0.46 -10.12
N LYS A 94 2.41 0.88 -11.39
CA LYS A 94 2.03 2.25 -11.83
C LYS A 94 0.70 2.78 -11.23
N ASN A 95 -0.34 1.95 -11.16
CA ASN A 95 -1.67 2.34 -10.64
C ASN A 95 -2.06 1.53 -9.39
N THR A 96 -1.08 1.00 -8.65
CA THR A 96 -1.36 0.17 -7.47
C THR A 96 -0.44 0.51 -6.32
N GLN A 97 -1.04 0.85 -5.18
CA GLN A 97 -0.36 1.23 -3.96
C GLN A 97 -0.57 0.16 -2.86
N LEU A 98 0.41 0.09 -1.96
CA LEU A 98 0.34 -0.62 -0.69
C LEU A 98 0.11 0.38 0.43
N HIS A 99 -0.84 0.08 1.29
CA HIS A 99 -0.94 0.68 2.61
C HIS A 99 -0.58 -0.37 3.65
N VAL A 100 0.43 -0.09 4.46
CA VAL A 100 0.92 -0.98 5.51
C VAL A 100 0.56 -0.38 6.86
N ILE A 101 -0.26 -1.09 7.62
CA ILE A 101 -0.74 -0.64 8.94
C ILE A 101 -0.43 -1.67 10.01
N THR A 102 -0.35 -1.25 11.28
CA THR A 102 -0.33 -2.20 12.39
C THR A 102 -1.70 -2.89 12.53
N GLY A 103 -1.71 -4.11 13.06
CA GLY A 103 -2.96 -4.81 13.36
C GLY A 103 -2.88 -6.34 13.28
N ALA A 104 -1.78 -6.89 12.78
CA ALA A 104 -1.58 -8.33 12.78
C ALA A 104 -0.97 -8.80 14.11
N SER A 105 -1.47 -9.91 14.65
CA SER A 105 -0.80 -10.61 15.74
C SER A 105 0.44 -11.35 15.22
N LEU A 106 1.39 -11.61 16.13
CA LEU A 106 2.55 -12.45 15.81
C LEU A 106 2.11 -13.84 15.34
N GLY A 107 2.86 -14.39 14.39
CA GLY A 107 2.63 -15.71 13.81
C GLY A 107 3.09 -16.85 14.71
N SER A 108 3.03 -18.07 14.17
CA SER A 108 3.51 -19.25 14.88
C SER A 108 4.99 -19.09 15.26
N LYS A 109 5.37 -19.51 16.47
CA LYS A 109 6.73 -19.37 17.01
C LYS A 109 7.20 -17.92 17.18
N ASN A 110 6.28 -17.00 17.46
CA ASN A 110 6.59 -15.58 17.70
C ASN A 110 7.25 -14.90 16.48
N GLN A 111 6.92 -15.36 15.28
CA GLN A 111 7.41 -14.81 14.03
C GLN A 111 6.66 -13.53 13.67
N GLN A 112 7.34 -12.61 13.01
CA GLN A 112 6.71 -11.40 12.48
C GLN A 112 5.72 -11.80 11.39
N ARG A 113 4.56 -11.16 11.35
CA ARG A 113 3.46 -11.59 10.50
C ARG A 113 2.84 -10.41 9.77
N HIS A 114 2.74 -10.56 8.46
CA HIS A 114 2.09 -9.66 7.54
C HIS A 114 0.87 -10.37 6.95
N VAL A 115 -0.27 -9.71 7.00
CA VAL A 115 -1.56 -10.30 6.70
C VAL A 115 -2.31 -9.42 5.69
N CYS A 116 -2.82 -10.01 4.64
CA CYS A 116 -3.62 -9.32 3.62
C CYS A 116 -4.87 -10.12 3.30
N PHE A 117 -5.96 -9.43 2.93
CA PHE A 117 -7.18 -10.07 2.44
C PHE A 117 -7.15 -10.33 0.93
N ASP A 118 -6.37 -9.54 0.19
CA ASP A 118 -6.31 -9.60 -1.27
C ASP A 118 -5.23 -10.58 -1.73
N HIS A 119 -5.64 -11.66 -2.40
CA HIS A 119 -4.73 -12.63 -3.01
C HIS A 119 -3.75 -11.97 -3.99
N ASP A 120 -4.27 -11.13 -4.89
CA ASP A 120 -3.48 -10.39 -5.89
C ASP A 120 -2.37 -9.53 -5.25
N CYS A 121 -2.62 -8.96 -4.07
CA CYS A 121 -1.63 -8.19 -3.34
C CYS A 121 -0.44 -9.06 -2.96
N LEU A 122 -0.72 -10.23 -2.37
CA LEU A 122 0.31 -11.14 -1.91
C LEU A 122 1.08 -11.78 -3.07
N GLU A 123 0.43 -12.08 -4.20
CA GLU A 123 1.12 -12.51 -5.41
C GLU A 123 2.10 -11.45 -5.91
N MET A 124 1.71 -10.16 -5.90
CA MET A 124 2.62 -9.08 -6.31
C MET A 124 3.80 -8.91 -5.34
N ILE A 125 3.58 -9.09 -4.04
CA ILE A 125 4.66 -9.09 -3.04
C ILE A 125 5.58 -10.29 -3.27
N LEU A 126 5.02 -11.49 -3.47
CA LEU A 126 5.80 -12.70 -3.74
C LEU A 126 6.64 -12.58 -5.02
N MET A 127 6.08 -12.04 -6.10
CA MET A 127 6.81 -11.77 -7.32
C MET A 127 7.99 -10.82 -7.07
N ARG A 128 7.83 -9.79 -6.23
CA ARG A 128 8.92 -8.89 -5.84
C ARG A 128 9.99 -9.62 -5.02
N VAL A 129 9.60 -10.48 -4.08
CA VAL A 129 10.51 -11.33 -3.29
C VAL A 129 11.37 -12.19 -4.22
N GLU A 130 10.74 -12.80 -5.24
CA GLU A 130 11.42 -13.62 -6.25
C GLU A 130 12.39 -12.81 -7.11
N VAL A 131 11.95 -11.67 -7.66
CA VAL A 131 12.78 -10.79 -8.50
C VAL A 131 13.98 -10.26 -7.72
N ARG A 132 13.82 -9.98 -6.42
CA ARG A 132 14.92 -9.54 -5.53
C ARG A 132 15.82 -10.68 -5.07
N GLY A 133 15.52 -11.93 -5.43
CA GLY A 133 16.33 -13.10 -5.09
C GLY A 133 16.37 -13.39 -3.58
N LEU A 134 15.34 -12.99 -2.83
CA LEU A 134 15.29 -13.20 -1.39
C LEU A 134 15.08 -14.68 -1.08
N LYS A 135 15.54 -15.13 0.09
CA LYS A 135 15.26 -16.50 0.55
C LYS A 135 13.81 -16.59 1.03
N PHE A 136 12.98 -17.36 0.32
CA PHE A 136 11.58 -17.57 0.67
C PHE A 136 11.18 -19.04 0.64
N LYS A 137 10.03 -19.35 1.26
CA LYS A 137 9.40 -20.67 1.22
C LYS A 137 7.89 -20.52 1.18
N ILE A 138 7.26 -21.03 0.12
CA ILE A 138 5.79 -21.12 0.04
C ILE A 138 5.32 -22.29 0.93
N ARG A 139 4.39 -22.00 1.84
CA ARG A 139 3.76 -22.99 2.73
C ARG A 139 2.43 -23.49 2.16
N ASN A 140 1.65 -22.60 1.58
CA ASN A 140 0.37 -22.91 0.95
C ASN A 140 0.11 -21.95 -0.21
N GLN A 141 -0.62 -22.41 -1.23
CA GLN A 141 -0.98 -21.59 -2.40
C GLN A 141 -2.37 -20.97 -2.26
N LYS A 142 -3.32 -21.62 -1.55
CA LYS A 142 -4.69 -21.12 -1.34
C LYS A 142 -5.22 -21.57 0.04
N PRO A 143 -5.42 -20.66 1.00
CA PRO A 143 -4.96 -19.26 1.00
C PRO A 143 -3.43 -19.17 0.84
N LEU A 144 -2.94 -18.16 0.13
CA LEU A 144 -1.53 -17.96 -0.11
C LEU A 144 -0.79 -17.67 1.20
N ASN A 145 0.22 -18.47 1.51
CA ASN A 145 1.07 -18.30 2.67
C ASN A 145 2.50 -18.62 2.30
N PHE A 146 3.41 -17.68 2.56
CA PHE A 146 4.83 -17.87 2.37
C PHE A 146 5.64 -17.20 3.47
N LEU A 147 6.86 -17.70 3.66
CA LEU A 147 7.84 -17.16 4.58
C LEU A 147 8.94 -16.46 3.80
N VAL A 148 9.38 -15.31 4.28
CA VAL A 148 10.55 -14.59 3.75
C VAL A 148 11.57 -14.42 4.86
N LYS A 149 12.85 -14.56 4.53
CA LYS A 149 13.95 -14.22 5.45
C LYS A 149 14.54 -12.86 5.10
N ASP A 150 14.77 -12.06 6.11
CA ASP A 150 15.52 -10.81 5.97
C ASP A 150 17.05 -11.02 6.06
N TYR A 151 17.80 -9.92 5.98
CA TYR A 151 19.26 -9.92 6.10
C TYR A 151 19.76 -10.34 7.50
N GLU A 152 18.96 -10.13 8.55
CA GLU A 152 19.25 -10.52 9.93
C GLU A 152 18.86 -11.98 10.23
N GLY A 153 18.29 -12.68 9.25
CA GLY A 153 17.82 -14.06 9.39
C GLY A 153 16.47 -14.20 10.10
N ARG A 154 15.79 -13.09 10.41
CA ARG A 154 14.43 -13.09 10.96
C ARG A 154 13.47 -13.61 9.89
N VAL A 155 12.51 -14.42 10.33
CA VAL A 155 11.50 -15.02 9.46
C VAL A 155 10.22 -14.20 9.57
N ILE A 156 9.76 -13.70 8.43
CA ILE A 156 8.51 -12.96 8.29
C ILE A 156 7.52 -13.85 7.56
N GLU A 157 6.39 -14.13 8.20
CA GLU A 157 5.27 -14.84 7.59
C GLU A 157 4.37 -13.84 6.86
N VAL A 158 4.11 -14.09 5.58
CA VAL A 158 3.16 -13.33 4.78
C VAL A 158 2.00 -14.24 4.43
N ALA A 159 0.79 -13.90 4.86
CA ALA A 159 -0.36 -14.79 4.80
C ALA A 159 -1.64 -14.09 4.34
N GLU A 160 -2.39 -14.77 3.48
CA GLU A 160 -3.75 -14.42 3.09
C GLU A 160 -4.70 -14.79 4.23
N VAL A 161 -5.65 -13.90 4.55
CA VAL A 161 -6.77 -14.22 5.45
C VAL A 161 -7.81 -15.01 4.66
N ALA A 162 -7.95 -16.30 4.99
CA ALA A 162 -9.11 -17.08 4.55
C ALA A 162 -10.28 -16.85 5.50
N ASN A 163 -11.47 -16.67 4.92
CA ASN A 163 -12.76 -16.76 5.63
C ASN A 163 -13.17 -18.22 5.80
#